data_AF-A0A220UHF6-F1
#
_entry.id   AF-A0A220UHF6-F1
#
_cell.length_a   1.000
_cell.length_b   1.000
_cell.length_c   1.000
_cell.angle_alpha   90.00
_cell.angle_beta   90.00
_cell.angle_gamma   90.00
#
_symmetry.space_group_name_H-M   'P 1'
#
loop_
_entity.id
_entity.type
_entity.pdbx_description
1 polymer ?
#
loop_
_entity_poly.entity_id
_entity_poly.type
_entity_poly.pdbx_seq_one_letter_code
_entity_poly.pdbx_strand_id
1 'polypeptide(L)'
;MTPEISSYDRLLEMEARQRQDPFWGHIHRQLDEIEAAAPTTSAEVLRLLDSTSTQSGFFHGGMDRELLGSLTIAGWEVTEYNAAYYWTAQHPATGESLEYIEGDVYNRTDR
;
A
#
# COMPACT_ATOMS: atom_id res chain seq x y z
N MET A 1 -42.06 3.93 12.02
CA MET A 1 -40.82 3.82 12.80
C MET A 1 -39.72 3.45 11.84
N THR A 2 -38.88 4.40 11.46
CA THR A 2 -37.64 4.11 10.72
C THR A 2 -36.68 3.44 11.69
N PRO A 3 -36.04 2.31 11.35
CA PRO A 3 -35.06 1.71 12.24
C PRO A 3 -33.88 2.69 12.38
N GLU A 4 -33.51 2.99 13.64
CA GLU A 4 -32.26 3.67 13.96
C GLU A 4 -31.11 2.73 13.57
N ILE A 5 -30.47 3.01 12.43
CA ILE A 5 -29.25 2.31 12.02
C ILE A 5 -28.15 2.71 13.00
N SER A 6 -27.52 1.70 13.62
CA SER A 6 -26.39 1.88 14.56
C SER A 6 -25.23 2.60 13.88
N SER A 7 -24.42 3.33 14.66
CA SER A 7 -23.21 3.97 14.14
C SER A 7 -22.25 2.97 13.48
N TYR A 8 -22.20 1.74 14.00
CA TYR A 8 -21.40 0.66 13.45
C TYR A 8 -21.86 0.21 12.06
N ASP A 9 -23.16 0.04 11.85
CA ASP A 9 -23.71 -0.36 10.55
C ASP A 9 -23.45 0.73 9.49
N ARG A 10 -23.50 2.02 9.88
CA ARG A 10 -23.14 3.13 8.98
C ARG A 10 -21.67 3.08 8.57
N LEU A 11 -20.76 2.72 9.47
CA LEU A 11 -19.34 2.57 9.16
C LEU A 11 -19.13 1.43 8.15
N LEU A 12 -19.75 0.28 8.38
CA LEU A 12 -19.68 -0.85 7.45
C LEU A 12 -20.24 -0.51 6.07
N GLU A 13 -21.36 0.21 6.00
CA GLU A 13 -21.94 0.67 4.73
C GLU A 13 -21.02 1.66 4.01
N MET A 14 -20.33 2.54 4.74
CA MET A 14 -19.37 3.49 4.18
C MET A 14 -18.14 2.78 3.61
N GLU A 15 -17.55 1.84 4.36
CA GLU A 15 -16.42 1.02 3.91
C GLU A 15 -16.79 0.19 2.67
N ALA A 16 -17.97 -0.44 2.69
CA ALA A 16 -18.46 -1.22 1.54
C ALA A 16 -18.63 -0.33 0.30
N ARG A 17 -19.11 0.90 0.47
CA ARG A 17 -19.25 1.86 -0.63
C ARG A 17 -17.89 2.31 -1.16
N GLN A 18 -16.92 2.60 -0.29
CA GLN A 18 -15.55 2.94 -0.71
C GLN A 18 -14.90 1.79 -1.49
N ARG A 19 -15.09 0.53 -1.07
CA ARG A 19 -14.58 -0.63 -1.82
C ARG A 19 -15.23 -0.82 -3.19
N GLN A 20 -16.47 -0.35 -3.38
CA GLN A 20 -17.16 -0.36 -4.67
C GLN A 20 -16.82 0.84 -5.55
N ASP A 21 -16.28 1.91 -4.98
CA ASP A 21 -15.82 3.06 -5.76
C ASP A 21 -14.64 2.62 -6.66
N PRO A 22 -14.64 2.97 -7.97
CA PRO A 22 -13.60 2.51 -8.87
C PRO A 22 -12.17 2.92 -8.48
N PHE A 23 -12.02 4.11 -7.89
CA PHE A 23 -10.72 4.64 -7.51
C PHE A 23 -10.27 4.06 -6.16
N TRP A 24 -11.11 4.15 -5.12
CA TRP A 24 -10.75 3.63 -3.80
C TRP A 24 -10.68 2.11 -3.77
N GLY A 25 -11.59 1.43 -4.48
CA GLY A 25 -11.55 -0.02 -4.66
C GLY A 25 -10.28 -0.49 -5.37
N HIS A 26 -9.73 0.31 -6.29
CA HIS A 26 -8.44 0.02 -6.91
C HIS A 26 -7.28 0.07 -5.90
N ILE A 27 -7.19 1.14 -5.11
CA ILE A 27 -6.16 1.29 -4.07
C ILE A 27 -6.25 0.14 -3.05
N HIS A 28 -7.46 -0.16 -2.56
CA HIS A 28 -7.65 -1.27 -1.62
C HIS A 28 -7.23 -2.62 -2.22
N ARG A 29 -7.51 -2.85 -3.51
CA ARG A 29 -7.08 -4.07 -4.18
C ARG A 29 -5.55 -4.18 -4.23
N GLN A 30 -4.83 -3.11 -4.58
CA GLN A 30 -3.37 -3.13 -4.60
C GLN A 30 -2.79 -3.48 -3.23
N LEU A 31 -3.32 -2.88 -2.16
CA LEU A 31 -2.89 -3.16 -0.78
C LEU A 31 -3.23 -4.60 -0.35
N ASP A 32 -4.43 -5.08 -0.65
CA ASP A 32 -4.84 -6.47 -0.38
C ASP A 32 -3.95 -7.47 -1.14
N GLU A 33 -3.58 -7.18 -2.39
CA GLU A 33 -2.69 -8.02 -3.19
C GLU A 33 -1.25 -8.02 -2.68
N ILE A 34 -0.72 -6.88 -2.20
CA ILE A 34 0.60 -6.81 -1.56
C ILE A 34 0.63 -7.68 -0.29
N GLU A 35 -0.38 -7.54 0.58
CA GLU A 35 -0.46 -8.32 1.82
C GLU A 35 -0.60 -9.83 1.54
N ALA A 36 -1.41 -10.20 0.55
CA ALA A 36 -1.64 -11.60 0.21
C ALA A 36 -0.46 -12.25 -0.53
N ALA A 37 0.21 -11.52 -1.43
CA ALA A 37 1.31 -12.04 -2.21
C ALA A 37 2.62 -12.09 -1.43
N ALA A 38 2.76 -11.26 -0.38
CA ALA A 38 3.98 -11.10 0.40
C ALA A 38 5.23 -10.95 -0.50
N PRO A 39 5.28 -9.93 -1.38
CA PRO A 39 6.37 -9.76 -2.34
C PRO A 39 7.69 -9.59 -1.61
N THR A 40 8.77 -10.16 -2.15
CA THR A 40 10.11 -10.11 -1.52
C THR A 40 11.11 -9.30 -2.33
N THR A 41 10.66 -8.77 -3.47
CA THR A 41 11.46 -7.93 -4.38
C THR A 41 10.76 -6.60 -4.67
N SER A 42 11.57 -5.56 -4.92
CA SER A 42 11.06 -4.24 -5.32
C SER A 42 10.24 -4.31 -6.61
N ALA A 43 10.69 -5.13 -7.57
CA ALA A 43 10.01 -5.32 -8.86
C ALA A 43 8.61 -5.94 -8.71
N GLU A 44 8.42 -6.88 -7.78
CA GLU A 44 7.09 -7.44 -7.48
C GLU A 44 6.16 -6.39 -6.88
N VAL A 45 6.65 -5.58 -5.93
CA VAL A 45 5.87 -4.48 -5.35
C VAL A 45 5.45 -3.49 -6.44
N LEU A 46 6.38 -3.05 -7.30
CA LEU A 46 6.09 -2.13 -8.39
C LEU A 46 5.06 -2.68 -9.38
N ARG A 47 5.13 -3.98 -9.69
CA ARG A 47 4.13 -4.66 -10.53
C ARG A 47 2.75 -4.68 -9.87
N LEU A 48 2.67 -4.88 -8.56
CA LEU A 48 1.42 -4.86 -7.79
C LEU A 48 0.83 -3.45 -7.67
N LEU A 49 1.66 -2.42 -7.87
CA LEU A 49 1.22 -1.02 -8.05
C LEU A 49 0.90 -0.67 -9.51
N ASP A 50 0.73 -1.69 -10.37
CA ASP A 50 0.47 -1.56 -11.81
C ASP A 50 1.55 -0.79 -12.59
N SER A 51 2.77 -0.70 -12.05
CA SER A 51 3.87 -0.10 -12.79
C SER A 51 4.27 -0.97 -13.99
N THR A 52 4.53 -0.30 -15.11
CA THR A 52 5.13 -0.92 -16.30
C THR A 52 6.66 -0.97 -16.22
N SER A 53 7.24 -0.38 -15.18
CA SER A 53 8.68 -0.30 -14.94
C SER A 53 9.06 -1.05 -13.66
N THR A 54 10.22 -1.70 -13.67
CA THR A 54 10.82 -2.33 -12.46
C THR A 54 11.66 -1.36 -11.64
N GLN A 55 11.75 -0.09 -12.05
CA GLN A 55 12.60 0.92 -11.42
C GLN A 55 11.81 1.97 -10.65
N SER A 56 10.59 2.25 -11.07
CA SER A 56 9.72 3.22 -10.42
C SER A 56 8.26 2.92 -10.67
N GLY A 57 7.39 3.42 -9.81
CA GLY A 57 5.94 3.33 -9.89
C GLY A 57 5.31 4.42 -9.03
N PHE A 58 3.99 4.41 -8.95
CA PHE A 58 3.25 5.40 -8.18
C PHE A 58 2.15 4.73 -7.36
N PHE A 59 2.04 5.13 -6.09
CA PHE A 59 0.96 4.78 -5.20
C PHE A 59 0.17 6.06 -4.87
N HIS A 60 -1.12 6.05 -5.15
CA HIS A 60 -1.98 7.23 -5.00
C HIS A 60 -2.24 7.69 -3.56
N GLY A 61 -1.70 6.99 -2.56
CA GLY A 61 -2.02 7.19 -1.15
C GLY A 61 -3.33 6.51 -0.77
N GLY A 62 -3.52 6.21 0.52
CA GLY A 62 -4.80 5.75 1.03
C GLY A 62 -5.43 6.75 1.99
N MET A 63 -6.72 6.58 2.26
CA MET A 63 -7.42 7.35 3.30
C MET A 63 -7.20 6.73 4.69
N ASP A 64 -7.34 5.40 4.77
CA ASP A 64 -7.33 4.66 6.05
C ASP A 64 -6.23 3.58 6.13
N ARG A 65 -5.62 3.22 4.99
CA ARG A 65 -4.51 2.24 4.88
C ARG A 65 -3.39 2.82 4.04
N GLU A 66 -2.16 2.65 4.49
CA GLU A 66 -0.97 3.16 3.81
C GLU A 66 -0.13 2.02 3.23
N LEU A 67 0.57 2.31 2.12
CA LEU A 67 1.48 1.35 1.48
C LEU A 67 2.48 0.76 2.47
N LEU A 68 3.04 1.60 3.35
CA LEU A 68 4.00 1.14 4.34
C LEU A 68 3.41 0.07 5.28
N GLY A 69 2.16 0.26 5.72
CA GLY A 69 1.49 -0.70 6.59
C GLY A 69 1.32 -2.07 5.92
N SER A 70 0.89 -2.08 4.66
CA SER A 70 0.74 -3.31 3.87
C SER A 70 2.10 -3.98 3.59
N LEU A 71 3.15 -3.20 3.34
CA LEU A 71 4.52 -3.73 3.20
C LEU A 71 5.04 -4.33 4.51
N THR A 72 4.78 -3.72 5.66
CA THR A 72 5.11 -4.29 6.97
C THR A 72 4.39 -5.61 7.22
N ILE A 73 3.10 -5.71 6.88
CA ILE A 73 2.34 -6.97 6.94
C ILE A 73 2.97 -8.03 6.02
N ALA A 74 3.43 -7.62 4.83
CA ALA A 74 4.13 -8.46 3.87
C ALA A 74 5.58 -8.83 4.28
N GLY A 75 6.08 -8.32 5.41
CA GLY A 75 7.41 -8.67 5.95
C GLY A 75 8.55 -7.71 5.59
N TRP A 76 8.25 -6.54 5.02
CA TRP A 76 9.26 -5.49 4.81
C TRP A 76 9.48 -4.67 6.08
N GLU A 77 10.72 -4.19 6.27
CA GLU A 77 11.11 -3.39 7.41
C GLU A 77 11.47 -1.96 6.98
N VAL A 78 11.05 -0.97 7.76
CA VAL A 78 11.47 0.43 7.56
C VAL A 78 12.95 0.57 7.92
N THR A 79 13.75 1.15 7.03
CA THR A 79 15.16 1.41 7.29
C THR A 79 15.43 2.89 7.59
N GLU A 80 14.71 3.81 6.93
CA GLU A 80 14.71 5.23 7.25
C GLU A 80 13.28 5.80 7.22
N TYR A 81 12.95 6.66 8.17
CA TYR A 81 11.64 7.32 8.25
C TYR A 81 11.80 8.81 8.46
N ASN A 82 11.64 9.59 7.39
CA ASN A 82 11.74 11.05 7.45
C ASN A 82 10.37 11.69 7.74
N ALA A 83 9.31 11.17 7.11
CA ALA A 83 7.93 11.60 7.30
C ALA A 83 6.95 10.52 6.81
N ALA A 84 5.65 10.69 7.08
CA ALA A 84 4.59 9.79 6.56
C ALA A 84 4.59 9.71 5.02
N TYR A 85 5.01 10.79 4.35
CA TYR A 85 5.15 10.86 2.90
C TYR A 85 6.58 10.61 2.41
N TYR A 86 7.55 10.31 3.29
CA TYR A 86 8.94 10.04 2.90
C TYR A 86 9.63 9.02 3.82
N TRP A 87 9.85 7.81 3.30
CA TRP A 87 10.52 6.72 4.01
C TRP A 87 11.18 5.74 3.03
N THR A 88 12.06 4.89 3.57
CA THR A 88 12.65 3.75 2.86
C THR A 88 12.34 2.45 3.59
N ALA A 89 12.24 1.36 2.85
CA ALA A 89 12.01 0.03 3.39
C ALA A 89 12.91 -1.00 2.70
N GLN A 90 13.25 -2.07 3.41
CA GLN A 90 14.05 -3.18 2.91
C GLN A 90 13.39 -4.51 3.30
N HIS A 91 13.40 -5.47 2.38
CA HIS A 91 12.99 -6.82 2.68
C HIS A 91 14.18 -7.60 3.30
N PRO A 92 14.05 -8.11 4.55
CA PRO A 92 15.21 -8.60 5.30
C PRO A 92 15.84 -9.87 4.73
N ALA A 93 15.07 -10.71 4.02
CA ALA A 93 15.59 -11.97 3.46
C ALA A 93 16.33 -11.80 2.13
N THR A 94 16.04 -10.74 1.38
CA THR A 94 16.55 -10.50 0.02
C THR A 94 17.47 -9.28 -0.05
N GLY A 95 17.37 -8.35 0.89
CA GLY A 95 18.07 -7.06 0.86
C GLY A 95 17.49 -6.06 -0.13
N GLU A 96 16.44 -6.44 -0.87
CA GLU A 96 15.74 -5.57 -1.82
C GLU A 96 15.14 -4.36 -1.10
N SER A 97 15.25 -3.18 -1.69
CA SER A 97 14.85 -1.94 -1.03
C SER A 97 14.03 -1.01 -1.92
N LEU A 98 13.21 -0.21 -1.24
CA LEU A 98 12.30 0.77 -1.84
C LEU A 98 12.48 2.12 -1.15
N GLU A 99 12.26 3.20 -1.91
CA GLU A 99 12.09 4.55 -1.38
C GLU A 99 10.73 5.09 -1.81
N TYR A 100 9.97 5.62 -0.86
CA TYR A 100 8.68 6.24 -1.09
C TYR A 100 8.78 7.75 -0.85
N ILE A 101 8.33 8.57 -1.81
CA ILE A 101 8.30 10.03 -1.71
C ILE A 101 6.99 10.53 -2.32
N GLU A 102 6.06 11.02 -1.49
CA GLU A 102 4.83 11.69 -1.93
C GLU A 102 4.02 10.91 -2.99
N GLY A 103 4.02 9.58 -2.90
CA GLY A 103 3.33 8.69 -3.84
C GLY A 103 4.27 8.01 -4.83
N ASP A 104 5.41 8.61 -5.18
CA ASP A 104 6.42 7.96 -6.00
C ASP A 104 7.10 6.82 -5.21
N VAL A 105 7.26 5.67 -5.87
CA VAL A 105 7.94 4.49 -5.33
C VAL A 105 9.11 4.14 -6.22
N TYR A 106 10.33 4.09 -5.66
CA TYR A 106 11.56 3.81 -6.39
C TYR A 106 12.21 2.51 -5.91
N ASN A 107 12.71 1.71 -6.86
CA ASN A 107 13.64 0.62 -6.56
C ASN A 107 15.00 1.22 -6.14
N ARG A 108 15.53 0.78 -4.99
CA ARG A 108 16.81 1.22 -4.44
C ARG A 108 17.77 0.07 -4.10
N THR A 109 17.51 -1.14 -4.60
CA THR A 109 18.26 -2.36 -4.23
C THR A 109 19.77 -2.29 -4.49
N ASP A 110 20.23 -1.43 -5.40
CA ASP A 110 21.65 -1.25 -5.73
C ASP A 110 22.32 -0.02 -5.07
N ARG A 111 21.68 0.59 -4.07
CA ARG A 111 22.15 1.85 -3.44
C ARG A 111 22.98 1.64 -2.17
#